data_AF-A0A9P9G051-F1
#
_entry.id   AF-A0A9P9G051-F1
#
_cell.length_a   1.000
_cell.length_b   1.000
_cell.length_c   1.000
_cell.angle_alpha   90.00
_cell.angle_beta   90.00
_cell.angle_gamma   90.00
#
_symmetry.space_group_name_H-M   'P 1'
#
loop_
_entity.id
_entity.type
_entity.pdbx_description
1 polymer ?
#
loop_
_entity_poly.entity_id
_entity_poly.type
_entity_poly.pdbx_seq_one_letter_code
_entity_poly.pdbx_strand_id
1 'polypeptide(L)'
;TLFEVYRTDRSAPANRPFLYIHQQKTKTAYAEVGTKLLMYIMRCFDIEDLSERPPFKITPRQQAAYEELILAAGAYEDIWLRKKGDPSDQDVLDAFEQLKHRILRLFIAVLNHTTKNSEFESVIVSFIQGLNITPDGSWHSFETFTPFLAALIGISRLLILKAAHQKQKQVVE
;
A
#
# COMPACT_ATOMS: atom_id res chain seq x y z
N THR A 1 -35.05 -17.95 0.70
CA THR A 1 -35.09 -17.89 -0.77
C THR A 1 -35.51 -16.48 -1.14
N LEU A 2 -34.60 -15.67 -1.69
CA LEU A 2 -34.98 -14.51 -2.50
C LEU A 2 -33.72 -14.09 -3.29
N PHE A 3 -33.51 -14.75 -4.43
CA PHE A 3 -32.65 -14.20 -5.46
C PHE A 3 -33.49 -13.13 -6.17
N GLU A 4 -33.17 -11.85 -5.96
CA GLU A 4 -33.79 -10.78 -6.74
C GLU A 4 -33.35 -10.91 -8.20
N VAL A 5 -34.33 -11.22 -9.05
CA VAL A 5 -34.23 -11.19 -10.50
C VAL A 5 -34.11 -9.74 -10.94
N TYR A 6 -33.02 -9.42 -11.63
CA TYR A 6 -32.72 -8.20 -12.39
C TYR A 6 -33.78 -7.07 -12.32
N ARG A 7 -33.62 -6.17 -11.33
CA ARG A 7 -34.33 -4.89 -11.33
C ARG A 7 -33.52 -3.86 -12.12
N THR A 8 -34.14 -3.28 -13.15
CA THR A 8 -33.58 -2.25 -14.02
C THR A 8 -34.11 -0.87 -13.61
N ASP A 9 -33.94 -0.47 -12.34
CA ASP A 9 -34.28 0.89 -11.92
C ASP A 9 -33.11 1.84 -12.19
N ARG A 10 -33.34 2.88 -12.99
CA ARG A 10 -32.32 3.87 -13.40
C ARG A 10 -32.01 4.93 -12.34
N SER A 11 -32.79 5.03 -11.26
CA SER A 11 -32.69 6.10 -10.26
C SER A 11 -32.02 5.69 -8.93
N ALA A 12 -31.78 4.40 -8.71
CA ALA A 12 -31.07 3.89 -7.55
C ALA A 12 -29.74 3.25 -7.99
N PRO A 13 -28.62 3.44 -7.27
CA PRO A 13 -27.39 2.72 -7.60
C PRO A 13 -27.66 1.22 -7.55
N ALA A 14 -27.31 0.53 -8.63
CA ALA A 14 -27.51 -0.92 -8.75
C ALA A 14 -26.90 -1.61 -7.52
N ASN A 15 -27.76 -2.23 -6.70
CA ASN A 15 -27.32 -3.01 -5.56
C ASN A 15 -26.74 -4.32 -6.10
N ARG A 16 -25.49 -4.25 -6.57
CA ARG A 16 -24.67 -5.41 -6.85
C ARG A 16 -24.01 -5.75 -5.51
N PRO A 17 -24.53 -6.70 -4.72
CA PRO A 17 -24.05 -6.96 -3.35
C PRO A 17 -22.55 -7.31 -3.29
N PHE A 18 -21.95 -7.66 -4.42
CA PHE A 18 -20.52 -7.99 -4.55
C PHE A 18 -19.68 -6.94 -5.30
N LEU A 19 -20.29 -5.88 -5.83
CA LEU A 19 -19.59 -4.74 -6.42
C LEU A 19 -19.77 -3.53 -5.52
N TYR A 20 -19.18 -3.63 -4.32
CA TYR A 20 -19.08 -2.51 -3.41
C TYR A 20 -18.10 -1.49 -3.99
N ILE A 21 -18.62 -0.42 -4.58
CA ILE A 21 -17.81 0.76 -4.93
C ILE A 21 -17.57 1.52 -3.63
N HIS A 22 -16.32 1.55 -3.17
CA HIS A 22 -15.96 2.35 -2.00
C HIS A 22 -16.42 3.80 -2.18
N GLN A 23 -17.11 4.34 -1.18
CA GLN A 23 -17.43 5.77 -1.14
C GLN A 23 -16.13 6.58 -1.17
N GLN A 24 -16.18 7.80 -1.70
CA GLN A 24 -14.99 8.64 -1.80
C GLN A 24 -14.32 8.85 -0.43
N LYS A 25 -15.11 9.01 0.63
CA LYS A 25 -14.62 9.08 2.01
C LYS A 25 -13.80 7.86 2.41
N THR A 26 -14.28 6.65 2.07
CA THR A 26 -13.56 5.39 2.34
C THR A 26 -12.27 5.30 1.54
N LYS A 27 -12.28 5.74 0.27
CA LYS A 27 -11.05 5.76 -0.55
C LYS A 27 -9.99 6.67 0.05
N THR A 28 -10.36 7.87 0.50
CA THR A 28 -9.42 8.80 1.15
C THR A 28 -8.87 8.21 2.45
N ALA A 29 -9.74 7.69 3.32
CA ALA A 29 -9.31 7.07 4.58
C ALA A 29 -8.38 5.88 4.33
N TYR A 30 -8.64 5.07 3.30
CA TYR A 30 -7.78 3.95 2.94
C TYR A 30 -6.45 4.46 2.37
N ALA A 31 -6.46 5.43 1.47
CA ALA A 31 -5.23 6.04 0.96
C ALA A 31 -4.33 6.56 2.10
N GLU A 32 -4.91 7.22 3.11
CA GLU A 32 -4.16 7.66 4.30
C GLU A 32 -3.48 6.51 5.05
N VAL A 33 -4.17 5.39 5.25
CA VAL A 33 -3.57 4.19 5.88
C VAL A 33 -2.43 3.63 5.02
N GLY A 34 -2.61 3.58 3.70
CA GLY A 34 -1.56 3.15 2.77
C GLY A 34 -0.34 4.07 2.81
N THR A 35 -0.54 5.38 2.86
CA THR A 35 0.53 6.37 3.01
C THR A 35 1.26 6.21 4.34
N LYS A 36 0.54 6.01 5.45
CA LYS A 36 1.14 5.74 6.76
C LYS A 36 2.00 4.47 6.75
N LEU A 37 1.51 3.40 6.12
CA LEU A 37 2.27 2.15 5.96
C LEU A 37 3.54 2.38 5.12
N LEU A 38 3.43 3.10 4.00
CA LEU A 38 4.60 3.40 3.16
C LEU A 38 5.63 4.20 3.96
N MET A 39 5.23 5.28 4.62
CA MET A 39 6.13 6.09 5.45
C MET A 39 6.79 5.26 6.56
N TYR A 40 6.03 4.38 7.21
CA TYR A 40 6.56 3.48 8.22
C TYR A 40 7.62 2.53 7.65
N ILE A 41 7.35 1.90 6.51
CA ILE A 41 8.32 1.03 5.82
C ILE A 41 9.58 1.82 5.48
N MET A 42 9.44 2.99 4.84
CA MET A 42 10.58 3.81 4.44
C MET A 42 11.46 4.16 5.64
N ARG A 43 10.86 4.65 6.74
CA ARG A 43 11.60 4.97 7.97
C ARG A 43 12.30 3.75 8.54
N CYS A 44 11.60 2.61 8.67
CA CYS A 44 12.21 1.42 9.27
C CYS A 44 13.32 0.80 8.43
N PHE A 45 13.30 1.00 7.11
CA PHE A 45 14.34 0.50 6.21
C PHE A 45 15.56 1.44 6.16
N ASP A 46 15.37 2.72 6.49
CA ASP A 46 16.40 3.76 6.53
C ASP A 46 17.15 3.81 7.87
N ILE A 47 16.59 3.24 8.95
CA ILE A 47 17.27 3.16 10.26
C ILE A 47 18.50 2.25 10.17
N GLU A 48 19.68 2.85 10.35
CA GLU A 48 20.96 2.13 10.40
C GLU A 48 21.16 1.37 11.72
N ASP A 49 20.75 1.97 12.85
CA ASP A 49 20.85 1.35 14.17
C ASP A 49 19.73 0.33 14.38
N LEU A 50 20.09 -0.96 14.29
CA LEU A 50 19.15 -2.06 14.47
C LEU A 50 18.50 -2.09 15.87
N SER A 51 19.07 -1.41 16.87
CA SER A 51 18.49 -1.33 18.21
C SER A 51 17.31 -0.36 18.30
N GLU A 52 17.27 0.66 17.43
CA GLU A 52 16.15 1.62 17.34
C GLU A 52 15.02 1.11 16.44
N ARG A 53 15.30 0.05 15.68
CA ARG A 53 14.35 -0.54 14.74
C ARG A 53 13.39 -1.50 15.44
N PRO A 54 12.08 -1.46 15.12
CA PRO A 54 11.14 -2.48 15.58
C PRO A 54 11.59 -3.91 15.17
N PRO A 55 11.33 -4.93 16.01
CA PRO A 55 11.97 -6.26 15.92
C PRO A 55 11.43 -7.18 14.81
N PHE A 56 11.07 -6.63 13.65
CA PHE A 56 10.66 -7.40 12.48
C PHE A 56 11.86 -7.72 11.57
N LYS A 57 11.70 -8.70 10.68
CA LYS A 57 12.76 -9.13 9.75
C LYS A 57 12.51 -8.60 8.35
N ILE A 58 13.52 -7.95 7.76
CA ILE A 58 13.52 -7.66 6.32
C ILE A 58 13.93 -8.93 5.58
N THR A 59 13.13 -9.35 4.61
CA THR A 59 13.54 -10.40 3.66
C THR A 59 14.40 -9.82 2.54
N PRO A 60 15.35 -10.58 1.94
CA PRO A 60 16.15 -10.10 0.81
C PRO A 60 15.32 -9.52 -0.35
N ARG A 61 14.12 -10.08 -0.58
CA ARG A 61 13.17 -9.59 -1.58
C ARG A 61 12.62 -8.19 -1.24
N GLN A 62 12.32 -7.94 0.03
CA GLN A 62 11.87 -6.63 0.49
C GLN A 62 13.00 -5.61 0.40
N GLN A 63 14.22 -5.99 0.81
CA GLN A 63 15.40 -5.14 0.71
C GLN A 63 15.65 -4.71 -0.75
N ALA A 64 15.70 -5.67 -1.68
CA ALA A 64 15.88 -5.36 -3.10
C ALA A 64 14.77 -4.45 -3.65
N ALA A 65 13.51 -4.67 -3.26
CA ALA A 65 12.40 -3.81 -3.71
C ALA A 65 12.49 -2.39 -3.14
N TYR A 66 13.01 -2.23 -1.92
CA TYR A 66 13.27 -0.94 -1.30
C TYR A 66 14.41 -0.20 -2.02
N GLU A 67 15.53 -0.87 -2.27
CA GLU A 67 16.67 -0.27 -2.99
C GLU A 67 16.28 0.19 -4.40
N GLU A 68 15.52 -0.64 -5.14
CA GLU A 68 14.97 -0.25 -6.44
C GLU A 68 14.04 0.98 -6.35
N LEU A 69 13.28 1.12 -5.26
CA LEU A 69 12.43 2.28 -5.02
C LEU A 69 13.27 3.54 -4.76
N ILE A 70 14.30 3.45 -3.91
CA ILE A 70 15.18 4.58 -3.61
C ILE A 70 15.88 5.07 -4.88
N LEU A 71 16.39 4.15 -5.70
CA LEU A 71 17.01 4.49 -7.00
C LEU A 71 16.02 5.19 -7.94
N ALA A 72 14.78 4.69 -8.04
CA ALA A 72 13.76 5.31 -8.87
C ALA A 72 13.31 6.68 -8.34
N ALA A 73 13.27 6.86 -7.02
CA ALA A 73 12.94 8.13 -6.39
C ALA A 73 14.00 9.20 -6.68
N GLY A 74 15.30 8.85 -6.56
CA GLY A 74 16.39 9.75 -6.92
C GLY A 74 16.36 10.13 -8.40
N ALA A 75 16.14 9.16 -9.30
CA ALA A 75 16.01 9.45 -10.73
C ALA A 75 14.81 10.36 -11.04
N TYR A 76 13.67 10.18 -10.36
CA TYR A 76 12.52 11.05 -10.49
C TYR A 76 12.83 12.48 -10.02
N GLU A 77 13.50 12.63 -8.87
CA GLU A 77 13.91 13.93 -8.34
C GLU A 77 14.85 14.68 -9.30
N ASP A 78 15.85 14.00 -9.85
CA ASP A 78 16.77 14.57 -10.83
C ASP A 78 16.05 15.06 -12.10
N ILE A 79 15.10 14.27 -12.61
CA ILE A 79 14.30 14.64 -13.79
C ILE A 79 13.37 15.81 -13.46
N TRP A 80 12.70 15.76 -12.30
CA TRP A 80 11.83 16.83 -11.81
C TRP A 80 12.57 18.17 -11.74
N LEU A 81 13.78 18.17 -11.16
CA LEU A 81 14.63 19.36 -11.07
C LEU A 81 15.08 19.85 -12.45
N ARG A 82 15.53 18.94 -13.33
CA ARG A 82 15.97 19.28 -14.70
C ARG A 82 14.84 19.92 -15.52
N LYS A 83 13.61 19.45 -15.32
CA LYS A 83 12.40 19.95 -15.99
C LYS A 83 11.73 21.11 -15.25
N LYS A 84 12.39 21.69 -14.24
CA LYS A 84 11.92 22.84 -13.46
C LYS A 84 10.55 22.60 -12.79
N GLY A 85 10.25 21.35 -12.47
CA GLY A 85 9.00 20.94 -11.86
C GLY A 85 7.77 21.07 -12.76
N ASP A 86 7.93 20.93 -14.07
CA ASP A 86 6.78 20.81 -14.99
C ASP A 86 6.16 19.39 -14.87
N PRO A 87 4.96 19.25 -14.29
CA PRO A 87 4.30 17.95 -14.16
C PRO A 87 3.73 17.42 -15.50
N SER A 88 3.71 18.25 -16.54
CA SER A 88 3.18 17.89 -17.87
C SER A 88 4.27 17.38 -18.81
N ASP A 89 5.55 17.50 -18.44
CA ASP A 89 6.66 17.02 -19.24
C ASP A 89 6.64 15.48 -19.32
N GLN A 90 6.85 14.93 -20.51
CA GLN A 90 6.75 13.49 -20.74
C GLN A 90 7.78 12.69 -19.93
N ASP A 91 9.00 13.21 -19.76
CA ASP A 91 10.04 12.51 -18.99
C ASP A 91 9.66 12.45 -17.50
N VAL A 92 9.01 13.50 -16.99
CA VAL A 92 8.47 13.54 -15.62
C VAL A 92 7.34 12.54 -15.45
N LEU A 93 6.41 12.47 -16.42
CA LEU A 93 5.30 11.52 -16.39
C LEU A 93 5.80 10.07 -16.43
N ASP A 94 6.77 9.76 -17.28
CA ASP A 94 7.34 8.42 -17.41
C ASP A 94 8.13 8.03 -16.14
N ALA A 95 8.93 8.94 -15.60
CA ALA A 95 9.63 8.72 -14.33
C ALA A 95 8.66 8.51 -13.16
N PHE A 96 7.56 9.27 -13.12
CA PHE A 96 6.52 9.11 -12.10
C PHE A 96 5.80 7.76 -12.22
N GLU A 97 5.55 7.26 -13.43
CA GLU A 97 4.99 5.91 -13.64
C GLU A 97 5.96 4.82 -13.18
N GLN A 98 7.26 4.96 -13.46
CA GLN A 98 8.28 4.04 -12.94
C GLN A 98 8.31 4.04 -11.42
N LEU A 99 8.26 5.22 -10.78
CA LEU A 99 8.21 5.35 -9.33
C LEU A 99 6.98 4.63 -8.75
N LYS A 100 5.79 4.83 -9.32
CA LYS A 100 4.56 4.13 -8.91
C LYS A 100 4.71 2.60 -9.03
N HIS A 101 5.38 2.11 -10.07
CA HIS A 101 5.62 0.68 -10.24
C HIS A 101 6.58 0.12 -9.17
N ARG A 102 7.63 0.85 -8.79
CA ARG A 102 8.53 0.45 -7.69
C ARG A 102 7.83 0.48 -6.32
N ILE A 103 6.99 1.49 -6.07
CA ILE A 103 6.16 1.54 -4.86
C ILE A 103 5.26 0.30 -4.78
N LEU A 104 4.58 -0.06 -5.88
CA LEU A 104 3.76 -1.26 -5.93
C LEU A 104 4.58 -2.53 -5.67
N ARG A 105 5.77 -2.65 -6.26
CA ARG A 105 6.65 -3.80 -6.07
C ARG A 105 7.09 -3.94 -4.61
N LEU A 106 7.41 -2.84 -3.93
CA LEU A 106 7.71 -2.82 -2.50
C LEU A 106 6.51 -3.32 -1.68
N PHE A 107 5.31 -2.79 -1.93
CA PHE A 107 4.11 -3.26 -1.24
C PHE A 107 3.86 -4.75 -1.44
N ILE A 108 4.00 -5.27 -2.67
CA ILE A 108 3.83 -6.70 -2.93
C ILE A 108 4.90 -7.53 -2.22
N ALA A 109 6.16 -7.06 -2.15
CA ALA A 109 7.22 -7.74 -1.40
C ALA A 109 6.94 -7.77 0.11
N VAL A 110 6.38 -6.69 0.65
CA VAL A 110 5.96 -6.59 2.05
C VAL A 110 4.76 -7.50 2.35
N LEU A 111 3.75 -7.51 1.47
CA LEU A 111 2.55 -8.35 1.60
C LEU A 111 2.86 -9.84 1.43
N ASN A 112 3.82 -10.19 0.58
CA ASN A 112 4.24 -11.56 0.34
C ASN A 112 5.31 -12.05 1.32
N HIS A 113 5.15 -11.70 2.61
CA HIS A 113 6.04 -12.16 3.67
C HIS A 113 5.52 -13.48 4.26
N THR A 114 6.27 -14.56 4.11
CA THR A 114 6.00 -15.81 4.82
C THR A 114 6.48 -15.75 6.27
N THR A 115 5.55 -15.61 7.20
CA THR A 115 5.81 -15.66 8.64
C THR A 115 5.90 -17.11 9.10
N LYS A 116 7.02 -17.79 8.76
CA LYS A 116 7.17 -19.23 9.04
C LYS A 116 7.09 -19.55 10.53
N ASN A 117 7.82 -18.80 11.35
CA ASN A 117 8.04 -19.11 12.75
C ASN A 117 7.32 -18.14 13.71
N SER A 118 7.10 -16.90 13.29
CA SER A 118 6.34 -15.92 14.05
C SER A 118 5.78 -14.81 13.17
N GLU A 119 4.55 -14.41 13.44
CA GLU A 119 3.88 -13.26 12.84
C GLU A 119 4.57 -11.93 13.18
N PHE A 120 5.28 -11.84 14.30
CA PHE A 120 6.02 -10.65 14.73
C PHE A 120 7.22 -10.35 13.84
N GLU A 121 7.64 -11.31 13.01
CA GLU A 121 8.66 -11.07 11.99
C GLU A 121 8.14 -10.18 10.84
N SER A 122 6.82 -9.98 10.73
CA SER A 122 6.20 -9.19 9.68
C SER A 122 6.22 -7.68 9.96
N VAL A 123 6.75 -6.90 9.00
CA VAL A 123 6.67 -5.43 9.02
C VAL A 123 5.22 -4.93 9.11
N ILE A 124 4.26 -5.67 8.55
CA ILE A 124 2.83 -5.30 8.63
C ILE A 124 2.33 -5.45 10.06
N VAL A 125 2.69 -6.55 10.74
CA VAL A 125 2.28 -6.77 12.14
C VAL A 125 2.93 -5.73 13.05
N SER A 126 4.20 -5.40 12.81
CA SER A 126 4.91 -4.32 13.51
C SER A 126 4.24 -2.95 13.30
N PHE A 127 3.86 -2.63 12.06
CA PHE A 127 3.13 -1.39 11.74
C PHE A 127 1.78 -1.32 12.46
N ILE A 128 1.03 -2.43 12.44
CA ILE A 128 -0.27 -2.54 13.10
C ILE A 128 -0.13 -2.35 14.62
N GLN A 129 0.90 -2.92 15.26
CA GLN A 129 1.19 -2.68 16.67
C GLN A 129 1.46 -1.19 16.93
N GLY A 130 2.32 -0.55 16.13
CA GLY A 130 2.64 0.86 16.29
C GLY A 130 1.44 1.79 16.13
N LEU A 131 0.50 1.46 15.24
CA LEU A 131 -0.76 2.20 15.10
C LEU A 131 -1.74 2.01 16.26
N ASN A 132 -1.59 0.93 17.03
CA ASN A 132 -2.52 0.59 18.09
C ASN A 132 -2.13 1.19 19.45
N ILE A 133 -1.02 1.94 19.51
CA ILE A 133 -0.53 2.63 20.71
C ILE A 133 -1.01 4.08 20.67
N THR A 134 -1.67 4.52 21.74
CA THR A 134 -2.12 5.90 21.92
C THR A 134 -0.96 6.82 22.35
N PRO A 135 -1.11 8.16 22.30
CA PRO A 135 -0.06 9.08 22.74
C PRO A 135 0.37 8.91 24.21
N ASP A 136 -0.53 8.44 25.07
CA ASP A 136 -0.28 8.11 26.48
C ASP A 136 0.32 6.70 26.69
N GLY A 137 0.56 5.95 25.63
CA GLY A 137 1.17 4.62 25.68
C GLY A 137 0.19 3.49 26.00
N SER A 138 -1.12 3.77 26.07
CA SER A 138 -2.16 2.75 26.20
C SER A 138 -2.53 2.15 24.84
N TRP A 139 -3.34 1.09 24.86
CA TRP A 139 -3.80 0.44 23.64
C TRP A 139 -5.13 1.02 23.20
N HIS A 140 -5.29 1.29 21.91
CA HIS A 140 -6.58 1.64 21.34
C HIS A 140 -7.60 0.50 21.53
N SER A 141 -8.88 0.87 21.69
CA SER A 141 -9.98 -0.10 21.75
C SER A 141 -10.16 -0.83 20.41
N PHE A 142 -10.74 -2.03 20.45
CA PHE A 142 -11.05 -2.81 19.24
C PHE A 142 -11.90 -2.05 18.22
N GLU A 143 -12.82 -1.20 18.68
CA GLU A 143 -13.69 -0.37 17.83
C GLU A 143 -12.89 0.66 17.02
N THR A 144 -11.83 1.21 17.62
CA THR A 144 -10.96 2.20 16.97
C THR A 144 -9.99 1.53 15.99
N PHE A 145 -9.61 0.29 16.29
CA PHE A 145 -8.62 -0.48 15.53
C PHE A 145 -9.18 -1.16 14.28
N THR A 146 -10.41 -1.68 14.35
CA THR A 146 -11.05 -2.44 13.25
C THR A 146 -11.08 -1.69 11.90
N PRO A 147 -11.38 -0.37 11.85
CA PRO A 147 -11.31 0.41 10.62
C PRO A 147 -9.94 0.41 9.94
N PHE A 148 -8.83 0.39 10.71
CA PHE A 148 -7.48 0.32 10.16
C PHE A 148 -7.20 -1.02 9.49
N LEU A 149 -7.62 -2.13 10.13
CA LEU A 149 -7.50 -3.46 9.52
C LEU A 149 -8.32 -3.56 8.23
N ALA A 150 -9.55 -3.05 8.22
CA ALA A 150 -10.39 -3.03 7.04
C ALA A 150 -9.74 -2.25 5.89
N ALA A 151 -9.14 -1.08 6.19
CA ALA A 151 -8.39 -0.29 5.24
C ALA A 151 -7.19 -1.05 4.68
N LEU A 152 -6.37 -1.65 5.54
CA LEU A 152 -5.20 -2.41 5.15
C LEU A 152 -5.57 -3.58 4.23
N ILE A 153 -6.59 -4.36 4.57
CA ILE A 153 -7.09 -5.47 3.75
C ILE A 153 -7.59 -4.94 2.40
N GLY A 154 -8.37 -3.86 2.40
CA GLY A 154 -8.90 -3.24 1.19
C GLY A 154 -7.79 -2.79 0.23
N ILE A 155 -6.81 -2.05 0.73
CA ILE A 155 -5.66 -1.57 -0.05
C ILE A 155 -4.84 -2.75 -0.55
N SER A 156 -4.55 -3.73 0.30
CA SER A 156 -3.77 -4.93 -0.06
C SER A 156 -4.40 -5.66 -1.24
N ARG A 157 -5.72 -5.85 -1.23
CA ARG A 157 -6.46 -6.46 -2.34
C ARG A 157 -6.32 -5.65 -3.63
N LEU A 158 -6.47 -4.32 -3.56
CA LEU A 158 -6.33 -3.45 -4.73
C LEU A 158 -4.90 -3.49 -5.30
N LEU A 159 -3.88 -3.49 -4.45
CA LEU A 159 -2.47 -3.59 -4.86
C LEU A 159 -2.19 -4.93 -5.54
N ILE A 160 -2.68 -6.04 -4.98
CA ILE A 160 -2.56 -7.37 -5.58
C ILE A 160 -3.24 -7.42 -6.96
N LEU A 161 -4.45 -6.88 -7.07
CA LEU A 161 -5.17 -6.81 -8.35
C LEU A 161 -4.41 -5.97 -9.39
N LYS A 162 -3.87 -4.81 -8.98
CA LYS A 162 -3.06 -3.96 -9.85
C LYS A 162 -1.78 -4.68 -10.32
N ALA A 163 -1.11 -5.40 -9.43
CA ALA A 163 0.09 -6.18 -9.75
C ALA A 163 -0.22 -7.33 -10.71
N ALA A 164 -1.33 -8.05 -10.50
CA ALA A 164 -1.79 -9.11 -11.40
C ALA A 164 -2.11 -8.56 -12.80
N HIS A 165 -2.81 -7.42 -12.87
CA HIS A 165 -3.13 -6.74 -14.13
C HIS A 165 -1.87 -6.28 -14.89
N GLN A 166 -0.88 -5.71 -14.19
CA GLN A 166 0.39 -5.33 -14.81
C GLN A 166 1.16 -6.55 -15.34
N LYS A 167 1.19 -7.64 -14.59
CA LYS A 167 1.81 -8.89 -15.04
C LYS A 167 1.13 -9.46 -16.28
N GLN A 168 -0.21 -9.40 -16.36
CA GLN A 168 -0.94 -9.86 -17.53
C GLN A 168 -0.61 -9.02 -18.77
N LYS A 169 -0.56 -7.69 -18.65
CA LYS A 169 -0.17 -6.82 -19.77
C LYS A 169 1.21 -7.15 -20.32
N GLN A 170 2.19 -7.37 -19.44
CA GLN A 170 3.56 -7.75 -19.83
C GLN A 170 3.68 -9.13 -20.51
N VAL A 171 2.68 -10.00 -20.37
CA VAL A 171 2.65 -11.32 -21.02
C VAL A 171 1.96 -11.28 -22.38
N VAL A 172 1.15 -10.24 -22.63
CA VAL A 172 0.38 -10.07 -23.88
C VAL A 172 1.12 -9.19 -24.88
N GLU A 173 2.09 -8.39 -24.43
CA GLU A 173 3.06 -7.63 -25.24
C GLU A 173 4.31 -8.48 -25.54
#